data_AF-A0A6A9QCL8-F1
#
_entry.id   AF-A0A6A9QCL8-F1
#
_cell.length_a   1.000
_cell.length_b   1.000
_cell.length_c   1.000
_cell.angle_alpha   90.00
_cell.angle_beta   90.00
_cell.angle_gamma   90.00
#
_symmetry.space_group_name_H-M   'P 1'
#
loop_
_entity.id
_entity.type
_entity.pdbx_description
1 polymer ?
#
loop_
_entity_poly.entity_id
_entity_poly.type
_entity_poly.pdbx_seq_one_letter_code
_entity_poly.pdbx_strand_id
1 'polypeptide(L)'
;MKVVKYYVNVKVELKEGKNVDAEKVKLEGILKRFSKKKKGEDKEEPKLTVTDHTIELSGIRFRERIGFRNFVNELAQKYEAKCTPLNEANGKLTVQCEGENAKISFEANVVRFKKPKKEEGEKKEEAKT
;
A
#
# COMPACT_ATOMS: atom_id res chain seq x y z
N MET A 1 22.52 3.66 5.47
CA MET A 1 21.32 2.84 5.20
C MET A 1 20.49 3.49 4.10
N LYS A 2 20.23 2.79 2.99
CA LYS A 2 19.25 3.21 1.97
C LYS A 2 17.84 2.97 2.55
N VAL A 3 16.93 3.93 2.42
CA VAL A 3 15.52 3.73 2.78
C VAL A 3 14.82 3.15 1.58
N VAL A 4 14.11 2.04 1.77
CA VAL A 4 13.28 1.43 0.74
C VAL A 4 11.83 1.80 1.04
N LYS A 5 11.13 2.35 0.06
CA LYS A 5 9.69 2.60 0.12
C LYS A 5 9.00 1.75 -0.95
N TYR A 6 7.92 1.09 -0.56
CA TYR A 6 7.07 0.29 -1.44
C TYR A 6 5.78 1.07 -1.66
N TYR A 7 5.56 1.53 -2.88
CA TYR A 7 4.34 2.23 -3.28
C TYR A 7 3.40 1.23 -3.94
N VAL A 8 2.27 0.97 -3.28
CA VAL A 8 1.40 -0.15 -3.62
C VAL A 8 0.11 0.38 -4.24
N ASN A 9 -0.21 -0.19 -5.40
CA ASN A 9 -1.47 -0.10 -6.07
C ASN A 9 -2.18 -1.46 -5.99
N VAL A 10 -3.48 -1.44 -5.79
CA VAL A 10 -4.32 -2.63 -5.69
C VAL A 10 -5.48 -2.46 -6.66
N LYS A 11 -5.79 -3.51 -7.41
CA LYS A 11 -6.99 -3.59 -8.23
C LYS A 11 -7.80 -4.78 -7.75
N VAL A 12 -9.03 -4.54 -7.32
CA VAL A 12 -10.00 -5.56 -6.91
C VAL A 12 -11.10 -5.60 -7.96
N GLU A 13 -11.17 -6.70 -8.72
CA GLU A 13 -12.19 -6.96 -9.72
C GLU A 13 -13.22 -7.91 -9.10
N LEU A 14 -14.41 -7.39 -8.81
CA LEU A 14 -15.52 -8.17 -8.28
C LEU A 14 -16.22 -8.92 -9.42
N LYS A 15 -16.70 -10.14 -9.16
CA LYS A 15 -17.54 -10.86 -10.13
C LYS A 15 -18.97 -10.29 -10.17
N GLU A 16 -19.67 -10.49 -11.29
CA GLU A 16 -21.04 -9.99 -11.50
C GLU A 16 -22.00 -10.37 -10.36
N GLY A 17 -22.92 -9.44 -10.02
CA GLY A 17 -23.90 -9.61 -8.95
C GLY A 17 -23.41 -9.22 -7.55
N LYS A 18 -22.17 -8.75 -7.39
CA LYS A 18 -21.65 -8.23 -6.12
C LYS A 18 -21.85 -6.72 -5.97
N ASN A 19 -22.22 -6.29 -4.76
CA ASN A 19 -22.42 -4.87 -4.44
C ASN A 19 -21.07 -4.16 -4.26
N VAL A 20 -20.72 -3.32 -5.23
CA VAL A 20 -19.44 -2.62 -5.32
C VAL A 20 -19.30 -1.54 -4.24
N ASP A 21 -20.39 -0.82 -3.92
CA ASP A 21 -20.38 0.21 -2.87
C ASP A 21 -20.15 -0.38 -1.47
N ALA A 22 -20.75 -1.54 -1.18
CA ALA A 22 -20.52 -2.22 0.09
C ALA A 22 -19.05 -2.68 0.23
N GLU A 23 -18.45 -3.17 -0.85
CA GLU A 23 -17.04 -3.58 -0.87
C GLU A 23 -16.09 -2.38 -0.80
N LYS A 24 -16.44 -1.27 -1.44
CA LYS A 24 -15.72 0.00 -1.33
C LYS A 24 -15.57 0.44 0.13
N VAL A 25 -16.66 0.48 0.89
CA VAL A 25 -16.63 0.90 2.31
C VAL A 25 -15.73 -0.03 3.14
N LYS A 26 -15.79 -1.34 2.87
CA LYS A 26 -14.94 -2.34 3.53
C LYS A 26 -13.46 -2.16 3.19
N LEU A 27 -13.12 -1.80 1.96
CA LEU A 27 -11.74 -1.54 1.53
C LEU A 27 -11.22 -0.20 2.05
N GLU A 28 -12.06 0.84 2.14
CA GLU A 28 -11.71 2.11 2.79
C GLU A 28 -11.32 1.92 4.26
N GLY A 29 -12.04 1.06 4.98
CA GLY A 29 -11.72 0.71 6.36
C GLY A 29 -10.33 0.09 6.52
N ILE A 30 -9.97 -0.82 5.62
CA ILE A 30 -8.64 -1.44 5.57
C ILE A 30 -7.58 -0.38 5.23
N LEU A 31 -7.81 0.41 4.18
CA LEU A 31 -6.91 1.48 3.76
C LEU A 31 -6.58 2.45 4.89
N LYS A 32 -7.58 2.90 5.66
CA LYS A 32 -7.37 3.81 6.78
C LYS A 32 -6.44 3.21 7.85
N ARG A 33 -6.43 1.88 8.04
CA ARG A 33 -5.52 1.20 8.97
C ARG A 33 -4.08 1.20 8.47
N PHE A 34 -3.87 0.96 7.18
CA PHE A 34 -2.53 0.87 6.58
C PHE A 34 -1.95 2.24 6.19
N SER A 35 -2.79 3.24 5.94
CA SER A 35 -2.39 4.58 5.53
C SER A 35 -2.32 5.58 6.69
N LYS A 36 -2.04 5.11 7.92
CA LYS A 36 -1.87 6.00 9.09
C LYS A 36 -0.82 7.07 8.80
N LYS A 37 -1.28 8.30 8.54
CA LYS A 37 -0.43 9.48 8.31
C LYS A 37 0.49 9.69 9.52
N LYS A 38 1.80 9.61 9.30
CA LYS A 38 2.75 10.26 10.22
C LYS A 38 2.77 11.75 9.90
N LYS A 39 2.67 12.58 10.94
CA LYS A 39 2.74 14.05 10.86
C LYS A 39 4.02 14.44 10.11
N GLY A 40 3.89 15.07 8.94
CA GLY A 40 5.03 15.60 8.17
C GLY A 40 5.54 14.79 6.95
N GLU A 41 4.87 13.73 6.49
CA GLU A 41 5.21 13.06 5.21
C GLU A 41 4.34 13.53 4.03
N ASP A 42 4.97 13.68 2.86
CA ASP A 42 4.41 14.22 1.61
C ASP A 42 3.15 13.48 1.09
N LYS A 43 1.99 14.10 1.35
CA LYS A 43 0.77 14.37 0.56
C LYS A 43 0.23 13.47 -0.57
N GLU A 44 0.69 12.25 -0.85
CA GLU A 44 -0.23 11.33 -1.56
C GLU A 44 -1.15 10.68 -0.55
N GLU A 45 -2.37 11.20 -0.50
CA GLU A 45 -3.46 10.55 0.20
C GLU A 45 -3.85 9.28 -0.56
N PRO A 46 -4.16 8.18 0.15
CA PRO A 46 -4.68 7.00 -0.50
C PRO A 46 -5.95 7.37 -1.27
N LYS A 47 -5.98 7.04 -2.56
CA LYS A 47 -7.15 7.25 -3.41
C LYS A 47 -7.82 5.93 -3.68
N LEU A 48 -9.14 5.93 -3.59
CA LEU A 48 -9.98 4.81 -4.00
C LEU A 48 -10.83 5.27 -5.18
N THR A 49 -10.68 4.60 -6.31
CA THR A 49 -11.50 4.79 -7.50
C THR A 49 -12.34 3.55 -7.74
N VAL A 50 -13.59 3.75 -8.16
CA VAL A 50 -14.51 2.66 -8.52
C VAL A 50 -14.93 2.85 -9.96
N THR A 51 -14.79 1.79 -10.75
CA THR A 51 -15.14 1.74 -12.16
C THR A 51 -15.86 0.41 -12.41
N ASP A 52 -17.17 0.47 -12.66
CA ASP A 52 -18.04 -0.71 -12.81
C ASP A 52 -17.88 -1.68 -11.63
N HIS A 53 -17.38 -2.89 -11.87
CA HIS A 53 -17.12 -3.92 -10.86
C HIS A 53 -15.67 -3.91 -10.34
N THR A 54 -14.90 -2.89 -10.66
CA THR A 54 -13.49 -2.77 -10.27
C THR A 54 -13.31 -1.67 -9.24
N ILE A 55 -12.57 -1.98 -8.18
CA ILE A 55 -12.14 -1.03 -7.15
C ILE A 55 -10.62 -0.93 -7.21
N GLU A 56 -10.10 0.26 -7.49
CA GLU A 56 -8.67 0.54 -7.53
C GLU A 56 -8.25 1.37 -6.32
N LEU A 57 -7.21 0.92 -5.64
CA LEU A 57 -6.61 1.57 -4.48
C LEU A 57 -5.20 2.00 -4.85
N SER A 58 -4.87 3.27 -4.68
CA SER A 58 -3.53 3.81 -4.92
C SER A 58 -3.05 4.63 -3.72
N GLY A 59 -1.74 4.87 -3.65
CA GLY A 59 -1.13 5.71 -2.60
C GLY A 59 -0.82 4.99 -1.28
N ILE A 60 -0.90 3.64 -1.25
CA ILE A 60 -0.50 2.86 -0.08
C ILE A 60 1.03 2.78 -0.03
N ARG A 61 1.62 2.98 1.15
CA ARG A 61 3.08 3.03 1.31
C ARG A 61 3.54 2.13 2.45
N PHE A 62 4.52 1.27 2.17
CA PHE A 62 5.21 0.47 3.18
C PHE A 62 6.69 0.81 3.24
N ARG A 63 7.26 0.79 4.45
CA ARG A 63 8.71 0.97 4.67
C ARG A 63 9.48 -0.35 4.58
N GLU A 64 8.77 -1.47 4.63
CA GLU A 64 9.34 -2.81 4.67
C GLU A 64 8.51 -3.77 3.81
N ARG A 65 9.19 -4.72 3.16
CA ARG A 65 8.55 -5.75 2.32
C ARG A 65 7.52 -6.58 3.10
N ILE A 66 7.75 -6.80 4.39
CA ILE A 66 6.85 -7.55 5.25
C ILE A 66 5.49 -6.85 5.41
N GLY A 67 5.48 -5.52 5.44
CA GLY A 67 4.23 -4.75 5.49
C GLY A 67 3.37 -4.98 4.25
N PHE A 68 4.00 -4.98 3.06
CA PHE A 68 3.31 -5.32 1.81
C PHE A 68 2.77 -6.76 1.84
N ARG A 69 3.58 -7.74 2.26
CA ARG A 69 3.13 -9.14 2.36
C ARG A 69 1.95 -9.31 3.31
N ASN A 70 1.98 -8.66 4.48
CA ASN A 70 0.87 -8.73 5.44
C ASN A 70 -0.41 -8.12 4.86
N PHE A 71 -0.29 -7.01 4.14
CA PHE A 71 -1.43 -6.39 3.47
C PHE A 71 -2.03 -7.27 2.37
N VAL A 72 -1.18 -7.91 1.55
CA VAL A 72 -1.63 -8.91 0.56
C VAL A 72 -2.35 -10.07 1.25
N ASN A 73 -1.76 -10.63 2.32
CA ASN A 73 -2.35 -11.74 3.06
C ASN A 73 -3.70 -11.39 3.71
N GLU A 74 -3.84 -10.18 4.29
CA GLU A 74 -5.09 -9.74 4.90
C GLU A 74 -6.22 -9.64 3.87
N LEU A 75 -5.92 -9.08 2.69
CA LEU A 75 -6.90 -9.02 1.60
C LEU A 75 -7.19 -10.41 1.03
N ALA A 76 -6.17 -11.24 0.82
CA ALA A 76 -6.35 -12.60 0.33
C ALA A 76 -7.26 -13.42 1.24
N GLN A 77 -7.06 -13.35 2.56
CA GLN A 77 -7.92 -14.03 3.53
C GLN A 77 -9.36 -13.51 3.50
N LYS A 78 -9.56 -12.19 3.39
CA LYS A 78 -10.88 -11.57 3.37
C LYS A 78 -11.73 -12.00 2.17
N TYR A 79 -11.09 -12.24 1.02
CA TYR A 79 -11.75 -12.69 -0.20
C TYR A 79 -11.63 -14.20 -0.43
N GLU A 80 -11.10 -14.94 0.55
CA GLU A 80 -10.82 -16.39 0.46
C GLU A 80 -10.07 -16.73 -0.84
N ALA A 81 -9.13 -15.86 -1.21
CA ALA A 81 -8.44 -15.89 -2.49
C ALA A 81 -7.07 -16.57 -2.36
N LYS A 82 -6.72 -17.38 -3.36
CA LYS A 82 -5.40 -18.00 -3.48
C LYS A 82 -4.47 -17.06 -4.26
N CYS A 83 -3.33 -16.73 -3.68
CA CYS A 83 -2.34 -15.86 -4.30
C CYS A 83 -1.28 -16.63 -5.07
N THR A 84 -0.86 -16.06 -6.21
CA THR A 84 0.32 -16.50 -6.94
C THR A 84 1.60 -16.19 -6.16
N PRO A 85 2.70 -16.90 -6.45
CA PRO A 85 4.00 -16.54 -5.90
C PRO A 85 4.35 -15.09 -6.22
N LEU A 86 4.94 -14.39 -5.26
CA LEU A 86 5.34 -13.00 -5.43
C LEU A 86 6.40 -12.90 -6.52
N ASN A 87 6.06 -12.19 -7.60
CA ASN A 87 6.96 -11.93 -8.71
C ASN A 87 7.71 -10.61 -8.47
N GLU A 88 9.00 -10.59 -8.76
CA GLU A 88 9.87 -9.41 -8.63
C GLU A 88 10.61 -9.18 -9.94
N ALA A 89 10.25 -8.12 -10.66
CA ALA A 89 10.85 -7.78 -11.94
C ALA A 89 10.99 -6.26 -12.08
N ASN A 90 12.13 -5.78 -12.59
CA ASN A 90 12.38 -4.36 -12.87
C ASN A 90 12.06 -3.39 -11.72
N GLY A 91 12.33 -3.78 -10.47
CA GLY A 91 12.04 -2.95 -9.30
C GLY A 91 10.55 -2.85 -8.95
N LYS A 92 9.71 -3.72 -9.52
CA LYS A 92 8.30 -3.90 -9.16
C LYS A 92 8.09 -5.26 -8.50
N LEU A 93 7.19 -5.32 -7.52
CA LEU A 93 6.65 -6.56 -6.99
C LEU A 93 5.21 -6.70 -7.46
N THR A 94 4.85 -7.85 -8.00
CA THR A 94 3.47 -8.14 -8.37
C THR A 94 2.99 -9.42 -7.72
N VAL A 95 1.72 -9.42 -7.31
CA VAL A 95 1.02 -10.58 -6.76
C VAL A 95 -0.40 -10.56 -7.30
N GLN A 96 -0.92 -11.70 -7.72
CA GLN A 96 -2.33 -11.84 -8.10
C GLN A 96 -2.97 -12.85 -7.18
N CYS A 97 -4.14 -12.52 -6.63
CA CYS A 97 -4.93 -13.41 -5.80
C CYS A 97 -6.29 -13.61 -6.44
N GLU A 98 -6.71 -14.86 -6.60
CA GLU A 98 -8.00 -15.19 -7.20
C GLU A 98 -8.84 -15.98 -6.20
N GLY A 99 -10.03 -15.47 -5.92
CA GLY A 99 -11.03 -16.10 -5.08
C GLY A 99 -12.33 -16.34 -5.84
N GLU A 100 -13.28 -17.00 -5.19
CA GLU A 100 -14.58 -17.26 -5.78
C GLU A 100 -15.34 -15.97 -6.09
N ASN A 101 -15.14 -14.92 -5.30
CA ASN A 101 -15.92 -13.69 -5.37
C ASN A 101 -15.21 -12.51 -6.05
N ALA A 102 -13.88 -12.53 -6.09
CA ALA A 102 -13.07 -11.42 -6.59
C ALA A 102 -11.69 -11.87 -7.08
N LYS A 103 -11.14 -11.10 -8.01
CA LYS A 103 -9.73 -11.17 -8.41
C LYS A 103 -9.02 -9.92 -7.92
N ILE A 104 -7.86 -10.08 -7.30
CA ILE A 104 -7.10 -9.00 -6.68
C ILE A 104 -5.72 -8.98 -7.29
N SER A 105 -5.33 -7.86 -7.90
CA SER A 105 -4.00 -7.63 -8.42
C SER A 105 -3.28 -6.59 -7.59
N PHE A 106 -2.09 -6.92 -7.12
CA PHE A 106 -1.21 -6.06 -6.35
C PHE A 106 0.00 -5.68 -7.20
N GLU A 107 0.31 -4.39 -7.29
CA GLU A 107 1.56 -3.88 -7.85
C GLU A 107 2.25 -2.98 -6.82
N ALA A 108 3.48 -3.31 -6.44
CA ALA A 108 4.31 -2.49 -5.57
C ALA A 108 5.55 -1.98 -6.30
N ASN A 109 5.66 -0.67 -6.49
CA ASN A 109 6.85 -0.02 -7.01
C ASN A 109 7.87 0.19 -5.88
N VAL A 110 9.07 -0.36 -6.05
CA VAL A 110 10.14 -0.32 -5.03
C VAL A 110 11.06 0.86 -5.31
N VAL A 111 10.96 1.91 -4.50
CA VAL A 111 11.81 3.10 -4.64
C VAL A 111 12.86 3.12 -3.54
N ARG A 112 14.13 3.22 -3.94
CA ARG A 112 15.29 3.24 -3.04
C ARG A 112 15.85 4.66 -2.97
N PHE A 113 15.78 5.27 -1.79
CA PHE A 113 16.36 6.60 -1.55
C PHE A 113 17.61 6.49 -0.69
N LYS A 114 18.63 7.30 -0.99
CA LYS A 114 19.68 7.56 0.00
C LYS A 114 19.04 8.37 1.12
N LYS A 115 19.29 8.00 2.40
CA LYS A 115 18.93 8.89 3.50
C LYS A 115 19.57 10.24 3.20
N PRO A 116 18.83 11.37 3.26
CA PRO A 116 19.50 12.65 3.35
C PRO A 116 20.44 12.56 4.55
N LYS A 117 21.71 12.97 4.37
CA LYS A 117 22.58 13.22 5.53
C LYS A 117 21.78 14.19 6.39
N LYS A 118 21.54 13.87 7.67
CA LYS A 118 21.17 14.91 8.61
C LYS A 118 22.29 15.95 8.49
N GLU A 119 21.99 17.13 7.96
CA GLU A 119 22.75 18.29 8.40
C GLU A 119 22.49 18.38 9.90
N GLU A 120 23.55 18.16 10.68
CA GLU A 120 23.60 18.58 12.07
C GLU A 120 23.43 20.10 12.07
N GLY A 121 22.20 20.55 12.28
CA GLY A 121 21.87 21.96 12.40
C GLY A 121 20.92 22.16 13.56
N GLU A 122 21.45 22.14 14.78
CA GLU A 122 21.05 22.95 15.96
C GLU A 122 21.72 22.38 17.21
N LYS A 123 22.97 22.78 17.47
CA LYS A 123 23.35 23.12 18.85
C LYS A 123 22.92 24.57 19.05
N LYS A 124 21.68 24.75 19.50
CA LYS A 124 21.34 25.89 20.36
C LYS A 124 22.13 25.71 21.66
N GLU A 125 23.09 26.58 21.89
CA GLU A 125 23.51 26.93 23.26
C GLU A 125 24.09 28.35 23.21
N GLU A 126 23.19 29.33 23.19
CA GLU A 126 23.48 30.62 23.81
C GLU A 126 23.11 30.52 25.31
N ALA A 127 23.96 31.15 26.13
CA ALA A 127 23.73 31.63 27.49
C ALA A 127 23.67 30.60 28.64
N LYS A 128 24.83 30.38 29.29
CA LYS A 128 25.14 30.88 30.66
C LYS A 128 26.50 30.34 31.12
N THR A 129 27.52 31.20 31.12
CA THR A 129 28.43 31.52 32.24
C THR A 129 29.45 32.54 31.75
#